data_AF-A0A4R0T8E0-F1
#
_entry.id   AF-A0A4R0T8E0-F1
#
_cell.length_a   1.000
_cell.length_b   1.000
_cell.length_c   1.000
_cell.angle_alpha   90.00
_cell.angle_beta   90.00
_cell.angle_gamma   90.00
#
_symmetry.space_group_name_H-M   'P 1'
#
loop_
_entity.id
_entity.type
_entity.pdbx_description
1 polymer ?
#
loop_
_entity_poly.entity_id
_entity_poly.type
_entity_poly.pdbx_seq_one_letter_code
_entity_poly.pdbx_strand_id
1 'polypeptide(L)' 'MVTNEALKQVLTVYNDASSVSMWLDTVFGQNIGNALNEGVVNMMAGQGSAQDIVKGVETAAAKG' A
#
# COMPACT_ATOMS: atom_id res chain seq x y z
N MET A 1 -8.12 -15.95 -23.78
CA MET A 1 -7.58 -16.66 -22.61
C MET A 1 -6.31 -15.98 -22.16
N VAL A 2 -6.05 -15.93 -20.86
CA VAL A 2 -4.76 -15.49 -20.31
C VAL A 2 -3.71 -16.56 -20.63
N THR A 3 -2.64 -16.19 -21.33
CA THR A 3 -1.62 -17.14 -21.82
C THR A 3 -0.31 -17.08 -21.04
N ASN A 4 -0.02 -15.96 -20.36
CA ASN A 4 1.17 -15.82 -19.55
C ASN A 4 1.05 -16.65 -18.25
N GLU A 5 2.05 -17.49 -17.96
CA GLU A 5 2.02 -18.40 -16.80
C GLU A 5 1.98 -17.67 -15.46
N ALA A 6 2.67 -16.53 -15.30
CA ALA A 6 2.61 -15.75 -14.06
C ALA A 6 1.21 -15.17 -13.84
N LEU A 7 0.55 -14.68 -14.90
CA LEU A 7 -0.82 -14.16 -14.80
C LEU A 7 -1.84 -15.27 -14.49
N LYS A 8 -1.63 -16.50 -14.95
CA LYS A 8 -2.48 -17.64 -14.57
C LYS A 8 -2.38 -17.96 -13.07
N GLN A 9 -1.18 -17.89 -12.49
CA GLN A 9 -0.98 -18.08 -11.05
C GLN A 9 -1.71 -17.00 -10.25
N VAL A 10 -1.57 -15.73 -10.64
CA VAL A 10 -2.30 -14.61 -10.02
C VAL A 10 -3.82 -14.81 -10.09
N LEU A 11 -4.33 -15.22 -11.26
CA LEU A 11 -5.77 -15.46 -11.44
C LEU A 11 -6.31 -16.57 -10.54
N THR A 12 -5.52 -17.63 -10.32
CA THR A 12 -5.90 -18.72 -9.41
C THR A 12 -6.07 -18.20 -7.99
N VAL A 13 -5.06 -17.47 -7.48
CA VAL A 13 -5.11 -16.87 -6.14
C VAL A 13 -6.25 -15.85 -6.02
N TYR A 14 -6.49 -15.05 -7.06
CA TYR A 14 -7.56 -14.07 -7.06
C TYR A 14 -8.95 -14.71 -6.98
N ASN A 15 -9.17 -15.82 -7.66
CA ASN A 15 -10.45 -16.54 -7.64
C ASN A 15 -10.70 -17.27 -6.32
N ASP A 16 -9.65 -17.76 -5.67
CA ASP A 16 -9.76 -18.50 -4.40
C ASP A 16 -9.82 -17.57 -3.17
N ALA A 17 -9.46 -16.30 -3.32
CA ALA A 17 -9.48 -15.33 -2.24
C ALA A 17 -10.91 -14.99 -1.80
N SER A 18 -11.16 -14.97 -0.49
CA SER A 18 -12.46 -14.56 0.08
C SER A 18 -12.75 -13.07 -0.10
N SER A 19 -11.71 -12.26 -0.27
CA SER A 19 -11.79 -10.84 -0.61
C SER A 19 -10.45 -10.34 -1.14
N VAL A 20 -10.49 -9.23 -1.89
CA VAL A 20 -9.32 -8.49 -2.34
C VAL A 20 -9.49 -7.03 -1.94
N SER A 21 -8.54 -6.50 -1.18
CA SER A 21 -8.54 -5.08 -0.81
C SER A 21 -7.98 -4.23 -1.95
N MET A 22 -8.47 -3.00 -2.07
CA MET A 22 -7.75 -1.97 -2.83
C MET A 22 -6.43 -1.61 -2.12
N TRP A 23 -5.53 -0.98 -2.88
CA TRP A 23 -4.25 -0.47 -2.37
C TRP A 23 -4.48 0.56 -1.25
N LEU A 24 -3.69 0.46 -0.17
CA LEU A 24 -3.89 1.28 1.03
C LEU A 24 -3.73 2.78 0.76
N ASP A 25 -2.79 3.17 -0.09
CA ASP A 25 -2.59 4.57 -0.51
C ASP A 25 -3.80 5.14 -1.26
N THR A 26 -4.46 4.29 -2.06
CA THR A 26 -5.71 4.62 -2.74
C THR A 26 -6.87 4.74 -1.74
N VAL A 27 -6.99 3.78 -0.82
CA VAL A 27 -8.05 3.77 0.21
C VAL A 27 -7.94 4.98 1.14
N PHE A 28 -6.71 5.38 1.51
CA PHE A 28 -6.49 6.55 2.36
C PHE A 28 -6.55 7.90 1.63
N GLY A 29 -6.63 7.89 0.29
CA GLY A 29 -6.68 9.09 -0.52
C GLY A 29 -5.34 9.81 -0.62
N GLN A 30 -5.26 10.76 -1.55
CA GLN A 30 -3.98 11.32 -2.03
C GLN A 30 -3.05 11.83 -0.91
N ASN A 31 -3.57 12.61 0.05
CA ASN A 31 -2.75 13.23 1.09
C ASN A 31 -2.12 12.17 2.01
N ILE A 32 -2.94 11.26 2.54
CA ILE A 32 -2.50 10.23 3.47
C ILE A 32 -1.69 9.14 2.74
N GLY A 33 -2.09 8.79 1.52
CA GLY A 33 -1.38 7.83 0.67
C GLY A 33 0.03 8.30 0.29
N ASN A 34 0.22 9.60 0.00
CA ASN A 34 1.55 10.15 -0.24
C ASN A 34 2.43 10.05 1.01
N ALA A 35 1.90 10.41 2.19
CA ALA A 35 2.63 10.31 3.44
C ALA A 35 3.01 8.86 3.78
N LEU A 36 2.12 7.90 3.50
CA LEU A 36 2.41 6.47 3.64
C LEU A 36 3.58 6.06 2.73
N ASN A 37 3.52 6.40 1.45
CA ASN A 37 4.54 6.01 0.46
C ASN A 37 5.91 6.63 0.78
N GLU A 38 5.95 7.91 1.16
CA GLU A 38 7.19 8.59 1.59
C GLU A 38 7.79 7.96 2.86
N GLY A 39 6.94 7.64 3.84
CA GLY A 39 7.38 6.99 5.08
C GLY A 39 8.04 5.63 4.82
N VAL A 40 7.46 4.81 3.95
CA VAL A 40 8.02 3.50 3.56
C VAL A 40 9.38 3.69 2.87
N VAL A 41 9.48 4.65 1.94
CA VAL A 41 10.76 4.96 1.26
C VAL A 41 11.84 5.36 2.27
N ASN A 42 11.51 6.26 3.21
CA ASN A 42 12.45 6.70 4.25
C ASN A 42 12.90 5.55 5.15
N MET A 43 11.99 4.65 5.53
CA MET A 43 12.34 3.46 6.30
C MET A 43 13.28 2.53 5.52
N MET A 44 13.00 2.26 4.25
CA MET A 44 13.86 1.43 3.39
C MET A 44 15.23 2.05 3.13
N ALA A 45 15.33 3.39 3.17
CA ALA A 45 16.58 4.14 3.08
C ALA A 45 17.36 4.19 4.41
N GLY A 46 16.84 3.65 5.50
CA GLY A 46 17.44 3.75 6.84
C GLY A 46 17.32 5.15 7.46
N GLN A 47 16.43 5.98 6.94
CA GLN A 47 16.19 7.38 7.35
C GLN A 47 14.94 7.53 8.22
N GLY A 48 14.31 6.42 8.60
CA GLY A 48 13.12 6.40 9.44
C GLY A 48 12.83 5.02 10.01
N SER A 49 11.81 4.97 10.86
CA SER A 49 11.31 3.77 11.52
C SER A 49 9.88 3.45 11.10
N ALA A 50 9.39 2.26 11.46
CA ALA A 50 7.98 1.91 11.28
C ALA A 50 7.05 2.87 12.05
N GLN A 51 7.49 3.40 13.19
CA GLN A 51 6.74 4.37 13.98
C GLN A 51 6.62 5.72 13.25
N ASP A 52 7.65 6.13 12.50
CA ASP A 52 7.60 7.36 11.72
C ASP A 52 6.57 7.30 10.58
N ILE A 53 6.34 6.10 10.01
CA ILE A 53 5.28 5.87 9.02
C ILE A 53 3.91 6.16 9.63
N VAL A 54 3.61 5.56 10.79
CA VAL A 54 2.32 5.75 11.48
C VAL A 54 2.09 7.22 11.81
N LYS A 55 3.10 7.88 12.39
CA LYS A 55 3.03 9.31 12.73
C LYS A 55 2.82 10.20 11.50
N GLY A 56 3.48 9.89 10.38
CA GLY A 56 3.32 10.60 9.12
C GLY A 56 1.90 10.49 8.57
N VAL A 57 1.35 9.27 8.57
CA VAL A 57 -0.03 8.98 8.17
C VAL A 57 -1.04 9.71 9.07
N GLU A 58 -0.88 9.66 10.40
CA GLU A 58 -1.75 10.39 11.35
C GLU A 58 -1.69 11.91 11.15
N THR A 59 -0.49 12.45 10.93
CA THR A 59 -0.29 13.87 10.68
C THR A 59 -0.94 14.31 9.37
N ALA A 60 -0.88 13.48 8.33
CA ALA A 60 -1.58 13.73 7.07
C ALA A 60 -3.10 13.65 7.26
N ALA A 61 -3.60 12.66 7.99
CA ALA A 61 -5.02 12.48 8.27
C ALA A 61 -5.62 13.68 9.02
N ALA A 62 -4.87 14.30 9.92
CA ALA A 62 -5.32 15.50 10.66
C ALA A 62 -5.49 16.76 9.80
N LYS A 63 -5.02 16.75 8.55
CA LYS A 63 -5.13 17.86 7.58
C LYS A 63 -6.24 17.66 6.54
N GLY A 64 -6.96 16.54 6.61
CA GLY A 64 -8.05 16.16 5.69
C GLY A 64 -9.42 16.65 6.11
#